data_AF-A0A6B3IFY0-F1
#
_entry.id   AF-A0A6B3IFY0-F1
#
_cell.length_a   1.000
_cell.length_b   1.000
_cell.length_c   1.000
_cell.angle_alpha   90.00
_cell.angle_beta   90.00
_cell.angle_gamma   90.00
#
_symmetry.space_group_name_H-M   'P 1'
#
loop_
_entity.id
_entity.type
_entity.pdbx_description
1 polymer ?
#
loop_
_entity_poly.entity_id
_entity_poly.type
_entity_poly.pdbx_seq_one_letter_code
_entity_poly.pdbx_strand_id
1 'polypeptide(L)'
;MTAATVQITESKERLRTRRVRWVAGGAVVLALLFAGAASLASARGDGEPGVPAASSADAGFARDMAVHHQQAVEMSFIVRDRTDDEDVRRLAYDIANTQA
;
A
#
# COMPACT_ATOMS: atom_id res chain seq x y z
N MET A 1 43.35 44.22 -23.26
CA MET A 1 43.07 43.39 -22.06
C MET A 1 41.64 42.78 -22.04
N THR A 2 40.80 42.99 -23.06
CA THR A 2 39.38 42.59 -23.02
C THR A 2 39.13 41.14 -23.51
N ALA A 3 39.88 40.67 -24.51
CA ALA A 3 39.67 39.33 -25.09
C ALA A 3 40.08 38.16 -24.18
N ALA A 4 41.16 38.31 -23.40
CA ALA A 4 41.64 37.28 -22.48
C ALA A 4 40.65 37.02 -21.32
N THR A 5 40.03 38.08 -20.80
CA THR A 5 39.02 37.98 -19.73
C THR A 5 37.76 37.26 -20.21
N VAL A 6 37.35 37.44 -21.46
CA VAL A 6 36.17 36.75 -22.05
C VAL A 6 36.44 35.25 -22.20
N GLN A 7 37.60 34.85 -22.73
CA GLN A 7 37.96 33.43 -22.91
C GLN A 7 38.09 32.67 -21.57
N ILE A 8 38.61 33.33 -20.53
CA ILE A 8 38.70 32.76 -19.18
C ILE A 8 37.30 32.59 -18.57
N THR A 9 36.38 33.53 -18.79
CA THR A 9 35.00 33.42 -18.30
C THR A 9 34.26 32.27 -19.00
N GLU A 10 34.30 32.19 -20.33
CA GLU A 10 33.63 31.11 -21.05
C GLU A 10 34.16 29.71 -20.72
N SER A 11 35.48 29.57 -20.53
CA SER A 11 36.08 28.28 -20.14
C SER A 11 35.64 27.87 -18.73
N LYS A 12 35.59 28.80 -17.77
CA LYS A 12 35.06 28.56 -16.41
C LYS A 12 33.59 28.14 -16.45
N GLU A 13 32.76 28.76 -17.31
CA GLU A 13 31.35 28.39 -17.45
C GLU A 13 31.14 27.03 -18.12
N ARG A 14 31.94 26.68 -19.13
CA ARG A 14 31.96 25.33 -19.71
C ARG A 14 32.38 24.27 -18.69
N LEU A 15 33.38 24.55 -17.86
CA LEU A 15 33.80 23.64 -16.79
C LEU A 15 32.73 23.51 -15.69
N ARG A 16 32.08 24.61 -15.31
CA ARG A 16 30.97 24.63 -14.34
C ARG A 16 29.78 23.82 -14.84
N THR A 17 29.34 24.05 -16.08
CA THR A 17 28.22 23.30 -16.69
C THR A 17 28.56 21.82 -16.88
N ARG A 18 29.80 21.49 -17.28
CA ARG A 18 30.25 20.10 -17.35
C ARG A 18 30.19 19.41 -15.98
N ARG A 19 30.71 20.06 -14.93
CA ARG A 19 30.67 19.54 -13.55
C ARG A 19 29.24 19.35 -13.05
N VAL A 20 28.35 20.32 -13.28
CA VAL A 20 26.93 20.22 -12.91
C VAL A 20 26.25 19.03 -13.61
N ARG A 21 26.53 18.81 -14.90
CA ARG A 21 25.98 17.66 -15.65
C ARG A 21 26.47 16.32 -15.10
N TRP A 22 27.74 16.22 -14.71
CA TRP A 22 28.27 15.00 -14.08
C TRP A 22 27.69 14.75 -12.69
N VAL A 23 27.53 15.79 -11.87
CA VAL A 23 26.91 15.67 -10.54
C VAL A 23 25.43 15.28 -10.68
N ALA A 24 24.69 15.92 -11.58
CA ALA A 24 23.30 15.60 -11.84
C ALA A 24 23.15 14.15 -12.36
N GLY A 25 23.99 13.74 -13.30
CA GLY A 25 24.01 12.36 -13.80
C GLY A 25 24.32 11.35 -12.69
N GLY A 26 25.31 11.63 -11.85
CA GLY A 26 25.65 10.78 -10.70
C GLY A 26 24.51 10.67 -9.67
N ALA A 27 23.84 11.79 -9.37
CA ALA A 27 22.70 11.80 -8.45
C ALA A 27 21.52 10.98 -8.98
N VAL A 28 21.22 11.05 -10.27
CA VAL A 28 20.15 10.25 -10.91
C VAL A 28 20.49 8.76 -10.83
N VAL A 29 21.72 8.37 -11.18
CA VAL A 29 22.15 6.96 -11.10
C VAL A 29 22.05 6.43 -9.67
N LEU A 30 22.51 7.20 -8.67
CA LEU A 30 22.41 6.82 -7.27
C LEU A 30 20.96 6.67 -6.81
N ALA A 31 20.07 7.58 -7.21
CA ALA A 31 18.65 7.50 -6.88
C ALA A 31 18.00 6.24 -7.48
N LEU A 32 18.32 5.90 -8.73
CA LEU A 32 17.83 4.69 -9.39
C LEU A 32 18.35 3.42 -8.73
N LEU A 33 19.64 3.37 -8.36
CA LEU A 33 20.22 2.23 -7.64
C LEU A 33 19.59 2.06 -6.26
N PHE A 34 19.37 3.15 -5.53
CA PHE A 34 18.70 3.11 -4.22
C PHE A 34 17.26 2.62 -4.34
N ALA A 35 16.49 3.15 -5.29
CA ALA A 35 15.12 2.71 -5.54
C ALA A 35 15.07 1.21 -5.90
N GLY A 36 15.94 0.75 -6.81
CA GLY A 36 16.02 -0.67 -7.17
C GLY A 36 16.40 -1.57 -5.99
N ALA A 37 17.36 -1.15 -5.16
CA ALA A 37 17.75 -1.89 -3.97
C ALA A 37 16.61 -1.95 -2.92
N ALA A 38 15.91 -0.84 -2.70
CA ALA A 38 14.77 -0.78 -1.79
C ALA A 38 13.63 -1.70 -2.25
N SER A 39 13.25 -1.65 -3.53
CA SER A 39 12.23 -2.53 -4.10
C SER A 39 12.60 -4.01 -3.96
N LEU A 40 13.87 -4.36 -4.20
CA LEU A 40 14.34 -5.73 -4.08
C LEU A 40 14.42 -6.19 -2.61
N ALA A 41 14.77 -5.29 -1.68
CA ALA A 41 14.76 -5.58 -0.26
C ALA A 41 13.32 -5.81 0.25
N SER A 42 12.36 -4.99 -0.18
CA SER A 42 10.95 -5.18 0.13
C SER A 42 10.40 -6.49 -0.43
N ALA A 43 10.75 -6.85 -1.67
CA ALA A 43 10.29 -8.10 -2.29
C ALA A 43 10.89 -9.37 -1.68
N ARG A 44 12.01 -9.25 -0.96
CA ARG A 44 12.62 -10.35 -0.18
C ARG A 44 12.17 -10.37 1.27
N GLY A 45 11.50 -9.32 1.71
CA GLY A 45 11.10 -9.10 3.08
C GLY A 45 9.80 -9.77 3.44
N ASP A 46 9.51 -10.96 2.90
CA ASP A 46 8.30 -11.70 3.22
C ASP A 46 8.67 -13.16 3.49
N GLY A 47 8.63 -13.54 4.77
CA GLY A 47 8.32 -14.92 5.10
C GLY A 47 7.01 -15.26 4.38
N GLU A 48 6.96 -16.44 3.76
CA GLU A 48 5.79 -16.91 3.05
C GLU A 48 4.52 -16.58 3.86
N PRO A 49 3.47 -15.96 3.27
CA PRO A 49 2.18 -15.78 3.94
C PRO A 49 1.58 -17.17 4.22
N GLY A 50 2.10 -17.83 5.24
CA GLY A 50 1.70 -19.16 5.62
C GLY A 50 0.27 -19.11 6.13
N VAL A 51 -0.54 -20.07 5.72
CA VAL A 51 -1.86 -20.29 6.32
C VAL A 51 -1.67 -20.39 7.85
N PRO A 52 -2.43 -19.64 8.67
CA PRO A 52 -2.30 -19.70 10.11
C PRO A 52 -2.41 -21.15 10.59
N ALA A 53 -1.51 -21.56 11.49
CA ALA A 53 -1.55 -22.89 12.07
C ALA A 53 -2.93 -23.14 12.69
N ALA A 54 -3.44 -24.37 12.62
CA ALA A 54 -4.79 -24.69 13.08
C ALA A 54 -5.06 -24.36 14.57
N SER A 55 -4.00 -24.24 15.38
CA SER A 55 -4.03 -23.86 16.79
C SER A 55 -3.67 -22.38 17.03
N SER A 56 -3.56 -21.55 15.99
CA SER A 56 -3.25 -20.13 16.12
C SER A 56 -4.48 -19.35 16.61
N ALA A 57 -4.22 -18.17 17.19
CA ALA A 57 -5.29 -17.25 17.58
C ALA A 57 -6.15 -16.83 16.38
N ASP A 58 -5.54 -16.62 15.20
CA ASP A 58 -6.26 -16.24 13.98
C ASP A 58 -7.23 -17.34 13.51
N ALA A 59 -6.80 -18.61 13.58
CA ALA A 59 -7.65 -19.75 13.25
C ALA A 59 -8.81 -19.89 14.25
N GLY A 60 -8.58 -19.62 15.54
CA GLY A 60 -9.62 -19.57 16.56
C GLY A 60 -10.62 -18.44 16.30
N PHE A 61 -10.13 -17.21 16.11
CA PHE A 61 -10.93 -16.04 15.81
C PHE A 61 -11.81 -16.26 14.57
N ALA A 62 -11.28 -16.81 13.49
CA ALA A 62 -12.04 -17.09 12.28
C ALA A 62 -13.19 -18.09 12.51
N ARG A 63 -12.97 -19.14 13.31
CA ARG A 63 -14.00 -20.13 13.65
C ARG A 63 -15.10 -19.50 14.52
N ASP A 64 -14.71 -18.71 15.50
CA ASP A 64 -15.65 -18.05 16.41
C ASP A 64 -16.49 -17.01 15.65
N MET A 65 -15.86 -16.22 14.79
CA MET A 65 -16.56 -15.23 13.97
C MET A 65 -17.49 -15.90 12.96
N ALA A 66 -17.16 -17.06 12.39
CA ALA A 66 -18.07 -17.79 11.50
C ALA A 66 -19.39 -18.16 12.21
N VAL A 67 -19.32 -18.69 13.43
CA VAL A 67 -20.54 -19.02 14.22
C VAL A 67 -21.30 -17.76 14.61
N HIS A 68 -20.59 -16.72 15.05
CA HIS A 68 -21.18 -15.44 15.44
C HIS A 68 -21.92 -14.76 14.26
N HIS A 69 -21.31 -14.76 13.09
CA HIS A 69 -21.90 -14.23 11.86
C HIS A 69 -23.11 -15.04 11.41
N GLN A 70 -23.07 -16.38 11.47
CA GLN A 70 -24.23 -17.22 11.18
C GLN A 70 -25.43 -16.88 12.08
N GLN A 71 -25.18 -16.67 13.38
CA GLN A 71 -26.22 -16.24 14.32
C GLN A 71 -26.80 -14.86 13.93
N ALA A 72 -25.96 -13.92 13.51
CA ALA A 72 -26.42 -12.61 13.05
C ALA A 72 -27.28 -12.70 11.78
N VAL A 73 -26.91 -13.56 10.83
CA VAL A 73 -27.71 -13.81 9.61
C VAL A 73 -29.08 -14.40 9.98
N GLU A 74 -29.13 -15.40 10.87
CA GLU A 74 -30.40 -15.98 11.32
C GLU A 74 -31.32 -14.94 11.97
N MET A 75 -30.78 -14.12 12.89
CA MET A 75 -31.52 -13.04 13.53
C MET A 75 -31.97 -11.97 12.53
N SER A 76 -31.16 -11.68 11.51
CA SER A 76 -31.52 -10.70 10.48
C SER A 76 -32.73 -11.16 9.66
N PHE A 77 -32.82 -12.44 9.29
CA PHE A 77 -34.00 -12.97 8.60
C PHE A 77 -35.25 -12.94 9.49
N ILE A 78 -35.10 -13.26 10.78
CA ILE A 78 -36.18 -13.14 11.75
C ILE A 78 -36.73 -11.71 11.80
N VAL A 79 -35.87 -10.70 11.92
CA VAL A 79 -36.28 -9.30 12.01
C VAL A 79 -36.91 -8.84 10.69
N ARG A 80 -36.27 -9.15 9.56
CA ARG A 80 -36.76 -8.83 8.22
C ARG A 80 -38.18 -9.33 7.99
N ASP A 81 -38.48 -10.55 8.42
CA ASP A 81 -39.77 -11.20 8.17
C ASP A 81 -40.87 -10.73 9.14
N ARG A 82 -40.51 -10.06 10.24
CA ARG A 82 -41.44 -9.67 11.32
C ARG A 82 -41.63 -8.16 11.48
N THR A 83 -40.76 -7.35 10.91
CA THR A 83 -40.84 -5.88 11.02
C THR A 83 -41.72 -5.28 9.92
N ASP A 84 -42.56 -4.31 10.30
CA ASP A 84 -43.29 -3.46 9.35
C ASP A 84 -42.50 -2.17 8.99
N ASP A 85 -41.41 -1.88 9.72
CA ASP A 85 -40.54 -0.73 9.46
C ASP A 85 -39.58 -1.01 8.30
N GLU A 86 -39.65 -0.20 7.25
CA GLU A 86 -38.84 -0.34 6.03
C GLU A 86 -37.34 -0.10 6.25
N ASP A 87 -36.97 0.83 7.14
CA ASP A 87 -35.56 1.14 7.43
C ASP A 87 -34.92 0.00 8.22
N VAL A 88 -35.65 -0.56 9.20
CA VAL A 88 -35.24 -1.75 9.94
C VAL A 88 -35.14 -2.96 9.02
N ARG A 89 -36.11 -3.15 8.11
CA ARG A 89 -36.08 -4.23 7.12
C ARG A 89 -34.86 -4.08 6.20
N ARG A 90 -34.51 -2.86 5.79
CA ARG A 90 -33.32 -2.60 4.97
C ARG A 90 -32.03 -2.93 5.72
N LEU A 91 -31.90 -2.49 6.97
CA LEU A 91 -30.76 -2.83 7.82
C LEU A 91 -30.59 -4.34 7.98
N ALA A 92 -31.69 -5.08 8.16
CA ALA A 92 -31.66 -6.53 8.25
C ALA A 92 -31.14 -7.19 6.96
N TYR A 93 -31.52 -6.68 5.78
CA TYR A 93 -30.96 -7.14 4.50
C TYR A 93 -29.45 -6.87 4.40
N ASP A 94 -28.99 -5.70 4.83
CA ASP A 94 -27.56 -5.35 4.77
C ASP A 94 -26.72 -6.25 5.67
N ILE A 95 -27.23 -6.57 6.87
CA ILE A 95 -26.62 -7.54 7.79
C ILE A 95 -26.54 -8.91 7.14
N ALA A 96 -27.64 -9.43 6.57
CA ALA A 96 -27.67 -10.73 5.93
C ALA A 96 -26.64 -10.84 4.80
N ASN A 97 -26.54 -9.82 3.94
CA ASN A 97 -25.63 -9.84 2.78
C ASN A 97 -24.15 -9.64 3.16
N THR A 98 -23.88 -8.99 4.30
CA THR A 98 -22.50 -8.72 4.73
C THR A 98 -21.94 -9.81 5.62
N GLN A 99 -22.80 -10.55 6.34
CA GLN A 99 -22.39 -11.54 7.33
C GLN A 99 -22.58 -13.00 6.89
N ALA A 100 -23.14 -13.26 5.70
CA ALA A 100 -23.29 -14.61 5.15
C ALA A 100 -22.00 -15.20 4.55
#